data_AF-A0A1I1BHK5-F1
#
_entry.id   AF-A0A1I1BHK5-F1
#
_cell.length_a   1.000
_cell.length_b   1.000
_cell.length_c   1.000
_cell.angle_alpha   90.00
_cell.angle_beta   90.00
_cell.angle_gamma   90.00
#
_symmetry.space_group_name_H-M   'P 1'
#
loop_
_entity.id
_entity.type
_entity.pdbx_description
1 polymer ?
#
loop_
_entity_poly.entity_id
_entity_poly.type
_entity_poly.pdbx_seq_one_letter_code
_entity_poly.pdbx_strand_id
1 'polypeptide(L)'
;MSEAEFLNDCPTILLLEDDLLLAMDIEDHLLKTGHKIVGPFGRITDAMDAIPRNELAGAIVDLNLQGELSFPVIEMLRQHSVPVIVCSGYGEIPEMKDRLEGMALLPKPWNAQKLDRLMRETFGVRDDV
;
A
#
# COMPACT_ATOMS: atom_id res chain seq x y z
N MET A 1 19.45 6.31 27.86
CA MET A 1 18.32 6.26 26.92
C MET A 1 18.51 7.46 26.00
N SER A 2 18.98 7.22 24.78
CA SER A 2 19.41 8.28 23.86
C SER A 2 18.27 8.68 22.94
N GLU A 3 18.20 9.96 22.61
CA GLU A 3 17.26 10.58 21.65
C GLU A 3 17.14 9.84 20.30
N ALA A 4 18.12 9.01 19.95
CA ALA A 4 18.16 8.21 18.72
C ALA A 4 17.17 7.03 18.66
N GLU A 5 16.59 6.58 19.78
CA GLU A 5 15.60 5.49 19.78
C GLU A 5 14.20 5.95 19.34
N PHE A 6 13.92 7.26 19.33
CA PHE A 6 12.61 7.81 18.93
C PHE A 6 12.46 8.11 17.43
N LEU A 7 13.56 8.05 16.66
CA LEU A 7 13.58 8.40 15.23
C LEU A 7 13.26 7.21 14.29
N ASN A 8 13.07 6.01 14.83
CA ASN A 8 13.10 4.77 14.04
C ASN A 8 11.76 4.08 13.77
N ASP A 9 10.62 4.57 14.27
CA ASP A 9 9.32 3.86 14.12
C ASP A 9 8.31 4.60 13.23
N CYS A 10 8.79 5.31 12.20
CA CYS A 10 7.92 5.85 11.18
C CYS A 10 7.58 4.73 10.18
N PRO A 11 6.33 4.22 10.14
CA PRO A 11 6.00 3.03 9.35
C PRO A 11 6.23 3.30 7.86
N THR A 12 6.98 2.41 7.21
CA THR A 12 7.29 2.54 5.79
C THR A 12 6.25 1.79 4.97
N ILE A 13 5.60 2.49 4.05
CA ILE A 13 4.56 1.97 3.16
C ILE A 13 5.10 1.86 1.75
N LEU A 14 4.94 0.70 1.11
CA LEU A 14 5.19 0.59 -0.33
C LEU A 14 3.97 1.09 -1.10
N LEU A 15 4.19 1.93 -2.12
CA LEU A 15 3.13 2.43 -3.00
C LEU A 15 3.37 1.95 -4.44
N LEU A 16 2.43 1.20 -5.00
CA LEU A 16 2.42 0.76 -6.40
C LEU A 16 1.16 1.31 -7.09
N GLU A 17 1.34 2.26 -8.01
CA GLU A 17 0.27 2.94 -8.75
C GLU A 17 0.88 3.56 -10.02
N ASP A 18 0.31 3.28 -11.19
CA ASP A 18 0.83 3.79 -12.46
C ASP A 18 0.28 5.18 -12.83
N ASP A 19 -0.87 5.57 -12.27
CA ASP A 19 -1.38 6.93 -12.40
C ASP A 19 -0.58 7.88 -11.51
N LEU A 20 0.28 8.70 -12.13
CA LEU A 20 1.15 9.64 -11.44
C LEU A 20 0.39 10.59 -10.51
N LEU A 21 -0.77 11.10 -10.91
CA LEU A 21 -1.50 12.07 -10.09
C LEU A 21 -2.10 11.39 -8.86
N LEU A 22 -2.64 10.19 -9.04
CA LEU A 22 -3.17 9.39 -7.94
C LEU A 22 -2.06 8.96 -6.98
N ALA A 23 -0.92 8.51 -7.50
CA ALA A 23 0.23 8.14 -6.71
C ALA A 23 0.74 9.31 -5.86
N MET A 24 0.88 10.50 -6.45
CA MET A 24 1.29 11.72 -5.75
C MET A 24 0.29 12.15 -4.67
N ASP A 25 -1.01 12.02 -4.93
CA ASP A 25 -2.08 12.40 -4.00
C ASP A 25 -2.10 11.47 -2.77
N ILE A 26 -1.97 10.16 -2.99
CA ILE A 26 -1.83 9.17 -1.90
C ILE A 26 -0.52 9.38 -1.14
N GLU A 27 0.59 9.63 -1.85
CA GLU A 27 1.90 9.89 -1.25
C GLU A 27 1.86 11.11 -0.32
N ASP A 28 1.34 12.24 -0.78
CA ASP A 28 1.23 13.46 0.01
C ASP A 28 0.39 13.25 1.29
N HIS A 29 -0.70 12.50 1.18
CA HIS A 29 -1.53 12.14 2.35
C HIS A 29 -0.78 11.26 3.36
N LEU A 30 -0.08 10.23 2.89
CA LEU A 30 0.72 9.34 3.75
C LEU A 30 1.87 10.07 4.44
N LEU A 31 2.56 10.96 3.73
CA LEU A 31 3.63 11.80 4.31
C LEU A 31 3.07 12.74 5.38
N LYS A 32 1.91 13.37 5.14
CA LYS A 32 1.23 14.26 6.12
C LYS A 32 0.76 13.51 7.37
N THR A 33 0.47 12.22 7.24
CA THR A 33 0.08 11.35 8.36
C THR A 33 1.27 10.66 9.03
N GLY A 34 2.50 11.04 8.68
CA GLY A 34 3.70 10.59 9.37
C GLY A 34 4.18 9.21 8.93
N HIS A 35 3.90 8.79 7.70
CA HIS A 35 4.45 7.57 7.10
C HIS A 35 5.65 7.89 6.19
N LYS A 36 6.55 6.92 6.02
CA LYS A 36 7.56 6.93 4.96
C LYS A 36 7.06 6.14 3.77
N ILE A 37 7.55 6.45 2.57
CA ILE A 37 7.15 5.75 1.35
C ILE A 37 8.36 5.14 0.67
N VAL A 38 8.17 3.91 0.18
CA VAL A 38 9.04 3.25 -0.80
C VAL A 38 8.25 3.17 -2.12
N GLY A 39 8.74 3.89 -3.13
CA GLY A 39 7.98 4.18 -4.36
C GLY A 39 7.76 5.69 -4.50
N PRO A 40 6.68 6.13 -5.19
CA PRO A 40 5.71 5.30 -5.90
C PRO A 40 6.32 4.55 -7.08
N PHE A 41 5.93 3.30 -7.27
CA PHE A 41 6.28 2.51 -8.45
C PHE A 41 5.11 2.48 -9.41
N GLY A 42 5.38 2.55 -10.72
CA GLY A 42 4.36 2.37 -11.76
C GLY A 42 4.46 1.02 -12.49
N ARG A 43 5.33 0.12 -12.02
CA ARG A 43 5.62 -1.18 -12.67
C ARG A 43 5.80 -2.27 -11.63
N ILE A 44 5.32 -3.48 -11.96
CA ILE A 44 5.45 -4.68 -11.12
C ILE A 44 6.92 -4.98 -10.78
N THR A 45 7.82 -4.91 -11.78
CA THR A 45 9.24 -5.24 -11.62
C THR A 45 9.92 -4.39 -10.55
N ASP A 46 9.64 -3.09 -10.55
CA ASP A 46 10.31 -2.14 -9.65
C ASP A 46 9.87 -2.37 -8.19
N ALA A 47 8.57 -2.66 -7.98
CA ALA A 47 8.07 -3.03 -6.67
C ALA A 47 8.62 -4.38 -6.20
N MET A 48 8.66 -5.40 -7.06
CA MET A 48 9.22 -6.72 -6.72
C MET A 48 10.70 -6.65 -6.32
N ASP A 49 11.48 -5.79 -6.97
CA ASP A 49 12.89 -5.58 -6.62
C ASP A 49 13.07 -4.82 -5.29
N ALA A 50 12.11 -3.96 -4.95
CA ALA A 50 12.13 -3.15 -3.73
C ALA A 50 11.67 -3.91 -2.49
N ILE A 51 10.67 -4.79 -2.59
CA ILE A 51 10.11 -5.54 -1.45
C ILE A 51 11.18 -6.21 -0.57
N PRO A 52 12.11 -7.03 -1.09
CA PRO A 52 13.08 -7.74 -0.25
C PRO A 52 14.18 -6.84 0.33
N ARG A 53 14.26 -5.56 -0.09
CA ARG A 53 15.31 -4.62 0.32
C ARG A 53 14.86 -3.66 1.42
N ASN A 54 13.58 -3.68 1.76
CA ASN A 54 12.97 -2.71 2.66
C ASN A 54 12.18 -3.42 3.76
N GLU A 55 12.22 -2.87 4.97
CA GLU A 55 11.32 -3.27 6.04
C GLU A 55 10.01 -2.49 5.90
N LEU A 56 8.97 -3.17 5.42
CA LEU A 56 7.68 -2.58 5.10
C LEU A 56 6.67 -2.85 6.20
N ALA A 57 6.02 -1.80 6.69
CA ALA A 57 4.89 -1.91 7.62
C ALA A 57 3.57 -2.25 6.90
N GLY A 58 3.50 -1.96 5.60
CA GLY A 58 2.36 -2.27 4.75
C GLY A 58 2.60 -1.86 3.31
N ALA A 59 1.64 -2.17 2.45
CA ALA A 59 1.66 -1.77 1.06
C ALA A 59 0.28 -1.34 0.58
N ILE A 60 0.25 -0.33 -0.28
CA ILE A 60 -0.92 0.08 -1.05
C ILE A 60 -0.61 -0.23 -2.51
N VAL A 61 -1.41 -1.12 -3.10
CA VAL A 61 -1.14 -1.72 -4.40
C VAL A 61 -2.33 -1.53 -5.30
N ASP A 62 -2.16 -0.79 -6.40
CA ASP A 62 -3.13 -0.77 -7.47
C ASP A 62 -3.22 -2.15 -8.12
N LEU A 63 -4.44 -2.63 -8.32
CA LEU A 63 -4.71 -3.96 -8.86
C LEU A 63 -4.29 -4.08 -10.32
N ASN A 64 -4.38 -2.99 -11.09
CA ASN A 64 -4.26 -3.00 -12.53
C ASN A 64 -3.44 -1.82 -13.05
N LEU A 65 -2.18 -2.10 -13.35
CA LEU A 65 -1.26 -1.12 -13.92
C LEU A 65 -1.37 -1.15 -15.44
N GLN A 66 -2.28 -0.34 -16.01
CA GLN A 66 -2.48 -0.25 -17.48
C GLN A 66 -2.71 -1.60 -18.20
N GLY A 67 -3.45 -2.52 -17.58
CA GLY A 67 -3.76 -3.85 -18.11
C GLY A 67 -2.90 -4.97 -17.55
N GLU A 68 -1.89 -4.65 -16.72
CA GLU A 68 -1.08 -5.63 -16.01
C GLU A 68 -1.55 -5.80 -14.57
N LEU A 69 -2.00 -7.01 -14.21
CA LEU A 69 -2.53 -7.29 -12.88
C LEU A 69 -1.40 -7.51 -11.87
N SER A 70 -1.43 -6.75 -10.77
CA SER A 70 -0.39 -6.73 -9.74
C SER A 70 -0.41 -7.90 -8.74
N PHE A 71 -1.15 -8.97 -9.03
CA PHE A 71 -1.18 -10.18 -8.20
C PHE A 71 0.20 -10.75 -7.84
N PRO A 72 1.20 -10.78 -8.74
CA PRO A 72 2.55 -11.23 -8.37
C PRO A 72 3.16 -10.41 -7.22
N VAL A 73 2.89 -9.10 -7.19
CA VAL A 73 3.35 -8.20 -6.11
C VAL A 73 2.61 -8.52 -4.82
N ILE A 74 1.28 -8.68 -4.88
CA ILE A 74 0.44 -9.04 -3.73
C ILE A 74 0.91 -10.37 -3.10
N GLU A 75 1.20 -11.37 -3.94
CA GLU A 75 1.69 -12.68 -3.50
C GLU A 75 3.07 -12.58 -2.84
N MET A 76 4.00 -11.81 -3.42
CA MET A 76 5.32 -11.58 -2.82
C MET A 76 5.24 -10.85 -1.48
N LEU A 77 4.38 -9.82 -1.35
CA LEU A 77 4.16 -9.11 -0.09
C LEU A 77 3.63 -10.06 0.99
N ARG A 78 2.67 -10.93 0.64
CA ARG A 78 2.15 -11.97 1.54
C ARG A 78 3.23 -12.95 1.99
N GLN A 79 4.12 -13.37 1.08
CA GLN A 79 5.27 -14.23 1.43
C GLN A 79 6.21 -13.56 2.44
N HIS A 80 6.34 -12.23 2.38
CA HIS A 80 7.10 -11.43 3.34
C HIS A 80 6.30 -11.02 4.58
N SER A 81 5.07 -11.53 4.75
CA SER A 81 4.16 -11.15 5.83
C SER A 81 3.85 -9.65 5.90
N VAL A 82 3.95 -8.95 4.76
CA VAL A 82 3.60 -7.53 4.64
C VAL A 82 2.10 -7.41 4.38
N PRO A 83 1.33 -6.71 5.23
CA PRO A 83 -0.09 -6.50 5.02
C PRO A 83 -0.35 -5.58 3.81
N VAL A 84 -1.43 -5.83 3.07
CA VAL A 84 -1.70 -5.18 1.77
C VAL A 84 -3.10 -4.61 1.72
N ILE A 85 -3.19 -3.35 1.29
CA ILE A 85 -4.42 -2.70 0.83
C ILE A 85 -4.39 -2.68 -0.70
N VAL A 86 -5.41 -3.24 -1.33
CA VAL A 86 -5.54 -3.24 -2.79
C VAL A 86 -6.41 -2.07 -3.22
N CYS A 87 -5.86 -1.19 -4.05
CA CYS A 87 -6.61 -0.16 -4.75
C CYS A 87 -7.21 -0.75 -6.03
N SER A 88 -8.51 -0.62 -6.27
CA SER A 88 -9.16 -1.19 -7.46
C SER A 88 -10.36 -0.39 -7.92
N GLY A 89 -10.61 -0.37 -9.22
CA GLY A 89 -11.80 0.19 -9.85
C GLY A 89 -12.99 -0.77 -9.83
N TYR A 90 -14.20 -0.20 -9.94
CA TYR A 90 -15.46 -0.95 -9.89
C TYR A 90 -15.59 -2.05 -10.96
N GLY A 91 -14.88 -1.92 -12.10
CA GLY A 91 -14.87 -2.89 -13.19
C GLY A 91 -14.03 -4.14 -12.93
N GLU A 92 -13.08 -4.09 -11.99
CA GLU A 92 -12.08 -5.15 -11.80
C GLU A 92 -12.51 -6.16 -10.73
N ILE A 93 -13.30 -5.68 -9.75
CA ILE A 93 -13.73 -6.46 -8.59
C ILE A 93 -14.63 -7.66 -9.00
N PRO A 94 -15.63 -7.53 -9.90
CA PRO A 94 -16.50 -8.66 -10.24
C PRO A 94 -15.74 -9.85 -10.83
N GLU A 95 -14.71 -9.58 -11.64
CA GLU A 95 -13.91 -10.60 -12.34
C GLU A 95 -12.91 -11.30 -11.42
N MET A 96 -12.48 -10.61 -10.35
CA MET A 96 -11.41 -11.05 -9.45
C MET A 96 -11.88 -11.37 -8.03
N LYS A 97 -13.20 -11.44 -7.81
CA LYS A 97 -13.83 -11.55 -6.49
C LYS A 97 -13.21 -12.65 -5.61
N ASP A 98 -13.00 -13.84 -6.16
CA ASP A 98 -12.46 -14.99 -5.41
C ASP A 98 -11.01 -14.77 -4.97
N ARG A 99 -10.21 -14.04 -5.77
CA ARG A 99 -8.79 -13.75 -5.46
C ARG A 99 -8.61 -12.61 -4.47
N LEU A 100 -9.57 -11.69 -4.46
CA LEU A 100 -9.60 -10.52 -3.58
C LEU A 100 -10.36 -10.78 -2.27
N GLU A 101 -10.94 -11.97 -2.10
CA GLU A 101 -11.67 -12.34 -0.90
C GLU A 101 -10.76 -12.21 0.34
N GLY A 102 -11.28 -11.53 1.37
CA GLY A 102 -10.55 -11.27 2.61
C GLY A 102 -9.45 -10.20 2.55
N MET A 103 -9.25 -9.54 1.40
CA MET A 103 -8.30 -8.43 1.27
C MET A 103 -8.92 -7.10 1.69
N ALA A 104 -8.09 -6.17 2.17
CA ALA A 104 -8.48 -4.78 2.38
C ALA A 104 -8.58 -4.07 1.02
N LEU A 105 -9.78 -3.58 0.67
CA LEU A 105 -10.06 -2.97 -0.63
C LEU A 105 -10.33 -1.46 -0.52
N LEU A 106 -9.47 -0.68 -1.16
CA LEU A 106 -9.67 0.75 -1.40
C LEU A 106 -10.27 0.93 -2.80
N PRO A 107 -11.56 1.32 -2.94
CA PRO A 107 -12.15 1.55 -4.25
C PRO A 107 -11.61 2.84 -4.86
N LYS A 108 -11.44 2.85 -6.18
CA LYS A 108 -11.28 4.08 -6.98
C LYS A 108 -12.67 4.70 -7.28
N PRO A 109 -12.87 6.03 -7.15
CA PRO A 109 -11.88 7.01 -6.68
C PRO A 109 -11.61 6.85 -5.17
N TRP A 110 -10.33 6.98 -4.80
CA TRP A 110 -9.89 6.82 -3.42
C TRP A 110 -10.40 7.96 -2.53
N ASN A 111 -10.40 7.75 -1.21
CA ASN A 111 -10.63 8.82 -0.25
C ASN A 111 -9.80 8.61 1.03
N ALA A 112 -9.29 9.71 1.58
CA ALA A 112 -8.42 9.73 2.76
C ALA A 112 -9.04 9.02 3.97
N GLN A 113 -10.29 9.32 4.32
CA GLN A 113 -10.94 8.74 5.51
C GLN A 113 -11.03 7.21 5.45
N LYS A 114 -11.31 6.66 4.27
CA LYS A 114 -11.36 5.22 4.05
C LYS A 114 -9.97 4.61 4.02
N LEU A 115 -8.99 5.29 3.43
CA LEU A 115 -7.60 4.84 3.47
C LEU A 115 -7.10 4.76 4.91
N ASP A 116 -7.29 5.81 5.71
CA ASP A 116 -6.87 5.86 7.12
C ASP A 116 -7.52 4.73 7.93
N ARG A 117 -8.82 4.49 7.70
CA ARG A 117 -9.54 3.38 8.33
C ARG A 117 -8.94 2.04 7.95
N LEU A 118 -8.72 1.78 6.66
CA LEU A 118 -8.14 0.54 6.18
C LEU A 118 -6.72 0.35 6.72
N MET A 119 -5.92 1.41 6.78
CA MET A 119 -4.57 1.36 7.36
C MET A 119 -4.59 0.96 8.83
N ARG A 120 -5.48 1.55 9.65
CA ARG A 120 -5.65 1.13 11.06
C ARG A 120 -6.09 -0.33 11.18
N GLU A 121 -7.07 -0.76 10.38
CA GLU A 121 -7.61 -2.12 10.41
C GLU A 121 -6.60 -3.18 9.90
N THR A 122 -5.76 -2.82 8.93
CA THR A 122 -4.90 -3.78 8.19
C THR A 122 -3.47 -3.80 8.71
N PHE A 123 -2.89 -2.63 9.02
CA PHE A 123 -1.48 -2.49 9.42
C PHE A 123 -1.32 -2.48 10.93
N GLY A 124 -2.41 -2.35 11.69
CA GLY A 124 -2.38 -2.32 13.15
C GLY A 124 -1.69 -1.07 13.70
N VAL A 125 -1.69 0.04 12.93
CA VAL A 125 -1.21 1.34 13.42
C VAL A 125 -2.04 1.69 14.65
N ARG A 126 -1.40 1.60 15.83
CA ARG A 126 -1.98 2.02 17.09
C ARG A 126 -2.15 3.52 17.03
N ASP A 127 -3.36 4.00 17.32
CA ASP A 127 -3.57 5.40 17.67
C ASP A 127 -2.81 5.65 18.97
N ASP A 128 -1.54 6.05 18.87
CA ASP A 128 -0.84 6.69 19.96
C ASP A 128 -1.32 8.16 19.99
N VAL A 129 -2.47 8.38 20.66
CA VAL A 129 -2.90 9.56 21.46
C VAL A 129 -4.42 9.62 21.57
#